data_AF-A0A731HW19-F1
#
_entry.id   AF-A0A731HW19-F1
#
_cell.length_a   1.000
_cell.length_b   1.000
_cell.length_c   1.000
_cell.angle_alpha   90.00
_cell.angle_beta   90.00
_cell.angle_gamma   90.00
#
_symmetry.space_group_name_H-M   'P 1'
#
loop_
_entity.id
_entity.type
_entity.pdbx_description
1 polymer ?
#
loop_
_entity_poly.entity_id
_entity_poly.type
_entity_poly.pdbx_seq_one_letter_code
_entity_poly.pdbx_strand_id
1 'polypeptide(L)' 'RYSRASGIIITSLAFAFMHTQYLFAVTFVYLFVFSSILCVVRMRSRGLMIPITLHILNNAWVVFGLLFSATE' A
#
# COMPACT_ATOMS: atom_id res chain seq x y z
N ARG A 1 -9.22 -13.03 18.24
CA ARG A 1 -8.77 -13.36 16.85
C ARG A 1 -9.33 -12.37 15.82
N TYR A 2 -10.59 -11.92 15.95
CA TYR A 2 -11.26 -10.97 15.05
C TYR A 2 -10.74 -9.52 15.11
N SER A 3 -10.29 -9.03 16.27
CA SER A 3 -9.84 -7.63 16.42
C SER A 3 -8.63 -7.23 15.56
N ARG A 4 -7.86 -8.21 15.09
CA ARG A 4 -6.70 -7.97 14.23
C ARG A 4 -7.12 -7.73 12.78
N ALA A 5 -8.04 -8.54 12.27
CA ALA A 5 -8.55 -8.41 10.90
C ALA A 5 -9.38 -7.13 10.75
N SER A 6 -10.22 -6.80 11.74
CA SER A 6 -10.97 -5.54 11.73
C SER A 6 -10.04 -4.33 11.77
N GLY A 7 -8.96 -4.37 12.56
CA GLY A 7 -7.94 -3.31 12.57
C GLY A 7 -7.27 -3.11 11.21
N ILE A 8 -6.90 -4.20 10.52
CA ILE A 8 -6.32 -4.12 9.17
C ILE A 8 -7.32 -3.46 8.22
N ILE A 9 -8.55 -3.96 8.15
CA ILE A 9 -9.58 -3.47 7.22
C ILE A 9 -9.86 -1.98 7.47
N ILE A 10 -10.04 -1.56 8.73
CA ILE A 10 -10.31 -0.16 9.09
C ILE A 10 -9.13 0.73 8.70
N THR A 11 -7.90 0.32 9.00
CA THR A 11 -6.70 1.11 8.63
C THR A 11 -6.49 1.17 7.12
N SER A 12 -6.75 0.09 6.39
CA SER A 12 -6.67 0.06 4.93
C SER A 12 -7.75 0.91 4.27
N LEU A 13 -8.96 0.94 4.84
CA LEU A 13 -10.05 1.79 4.37
C LEU A 13 -9.75 3.27 4.62
N ALA A 14 -9.27 3.62 5.82
CA ALA A 14 -8.87 4.99 6.16
C ALA A 14 -7.71 5.47 5.28
N PHE A 15 -6.73 4.61 5.01
CA PHE A 15 -5.60 4.91 4.12
C PHE A 15 -6.04 5.18 2.68
N ALA A 16 -6.94 4.36 2.14
CA ALA A 16 -7.50 4.58 0.82
C ALA A 16 -8.28 5.92 0.77
N PHE A 17 -9.11 6.19 1.78
CA PHE A 17 -9.91 7.41 1.86
C PHE A 17 -9.09 8.70 2.02
N MET A 18 -7.93 8.63 2.68
CA MET A 18 -6.98 9.76 2.76
C MET A 18 -6.33 10.07 1.40
N HIS A 19 -6.37 9.12 0.46
CA HIS A 19 -5.83 9.25 -0.89
C HIS A 19 -6.92 9.52 -1.94
N THR A 20 -7.93 10.33 -1.59
CA THR A 20 -8.93 10.87 -2.54
C THR A 20 -8.35 11.77 -3.63
N GLN A 21 -7.06 12.11 -3.54
CA GLN A 21 -6.32 12.86 -4.55
C GLN A 21 -6.20 12.09 -5.89
N TYR A 22 -6.40 10.77 -5.91
CA TYR A 22 -6.40 9.98 -7.13
C TYR A 22 -7.81 9.84 -7.71
N LEU A 23 -8.01 10.35 -8.94
CA LEU A 23 -9.29 10.33 -9.65
C LEU A 23 -9.66 8.95 -10.23
N PHE A 24 -8.71 8.02 -10.33
CA PHE A 24 -8.93 6.69 -10.89
C PHE A 24 -9.31 5.66 -9.83
N ALA A 25 -10.41 4.94 -10.05
CA ALA A 25 -10.86 3.86 -9.15
C ALA A 25 -9.83 2.73 -9.02
N VAL A 26 -9.06 2.47 -10.08
CA VAL A 26 -8.02 1.42 -10.12
C VAL A 26 -6.91 1.70 -9.10
N THR A 27 -6.46 2.96 -9.00
CA THR A 27 -5.44 3.35 -8.00
C THR A 27 -5.95 3.19 -6.58
N PHE A 28 -7.23 3.44 -6.34
CA PHE A 28 -7.84 3.28 -5.02
C PHE A 28 -7.84 1.82 -4.55
N VAL A 29 -8.17 0.88 -5.46
CA VAL A 29 -8.09 -0.56 -5.20
C VAL A 29 -6.64 -0.98 -4.91
N TYR A 30 -5.69 -0.45 -5.69
CA TYR A 30 -4.27 -0.75 -5.51
C TYR A 30 -3.77 -0.28 -4.14
N LEU A 31 -4.13 0.92 -3.71
CA LEU A 31 -3.78 1.46 -2.40
C LEU A 31 -4.39 0.65 -1.24
N PHE A 32 -5.64 0.19 -1.39
CA PHE A 32 -6.29 -0.65 -0.40
C PHE A 32 -5.58 -2.01 -0.25
N VAL A 33 -5.24 -2.66 -1.36
CA VAL A 33 -4.50 -3.92 -1.38
C VAL A 33 -3.08 -3.74 -0.82
N PHE A 34 -2.40 -2.67 -1.21
CA PHE A 34 -1.06 -2.36 -0.72
C PHE A 34 -1.05 -2.13 0.81
N SER A 35 -1.99 -1.33 1.32
CA SER A 35 -2.13 -1.07 2.75
C SER A 35 -2.45 -2.34 3.55
N SER A 36 -3.33 -3.20 3.03
CA SER A 36 -3.68 -4.45 3.71
C SER A 36 -2.50 -5.43 3.77
N ILE A 37 -1.66 -5.49 2.74
CA ILE A 37 -0.40 -6.25 2.73
C ILE A 37 0.57 -5.71 3.80
N LEU A 38 0.79 -4.39 3.86
CA LEU A 38 1.66 -3.76 4.87
C LEU A 38 1.22 -4.09 6.29
N CYS A 39 -0.10 -4.09 6.53
CA CYS A 39 -0.68 -4.36 7.83
C CYS A 39 -0.51 -5.84 8.25
N VAL A 40 -0.69 -6.79 7.32
CA VAL A 40 -0.40 -8.22 7.54
C VAL A 40 1.08 -8.46 7.83
N VAL A 41 1.96 -7.84 7.05
CA VAL A 41 3.41 -7.91 7.21
C VAL A 41 3.85 -7.34 8.55
N ARG A 42 3.30 -6.19 8.97
CA ARG A 42 3.58 -5.60 10.29
C ARG A 42 3.21 -6.55 11.42
N MET A 43 2.04 -7.21 11.35
CA MET A 43 1.63 -8.16 12.40
C MET A 43 2.54 -9.38 12.49
N ARG A 44 3.13 -9.82 11.38
CA ARG A 44 4.06 -10.96 11.34
C ARG A 44 5.47 -10.59 11.74
N SER A 45 5.94 -9.41 11.34
CA SER A 45 7.33 -9.00 11.55
C SER A 45 7.58 -8.31 12.89
N ARG A 46 6.55 -7.78 13.58
CA ARG A 46 6.64 -6.94 14.79
C ARG A 46 7.53 -5.68 14.67
N GLY A 47 8.23 -5.48 13.56
CA GLY A 47 9.10 -4.34 13.27
C GLY A 47 8.59 -3.51 12.10
N LEU A 48 9.08 -2.27 12.03
CA LEU A 48 8.70 -1.27 11.01
C LEU A 48 9.50 -1.41 9.70
N MET A 49 10.57 -2.22 9.68
CA MET A 49 11.49 -2.28 8.54
C MET A 49 10.86 -2.89 7.29
N ILE A 50 10.12 -3.99 7.40
CA ILE A 50 9.50 -4.64 6.23
C ILE A 50 8.45 -3.74 5.55
N PRO A 51 7.54 -3.04 6.26
CA PRO A 51 6.64 -2.11 5.59
C PRO A 51 7.36 -0.95 4.91
N ILE A 52 8.51 -0.49 5.45
CA ILE A 52 9.35 0.51 4.79
C ILE A 52 9.98 -0.04 3.51
N THR A 53 10.53 -1.26 3.52
CA THR A 53 11.11 -1.89 2.32
C THR A 53 10.07 -2.08 1.22
N LEU A 54 8.86 -2.53 1.57
CA LEU A 54 7.75 -2.65 0.62
C LEU A 54 7.34 -1.29 0.03
N HIS A 55 7.37 -0.22 0.83
CA HIS A 55 7.10 1.14 0.34
C HIS A 55 8.17 1.65 -0.62
N ILE A 56 9.44 1.39 -0.32
CA ILE A 56 10.56 1.73 -1.20
C ILE A 56 10.45 0.96 -2.52
N LEU A 57 10.16 -0.34 -2.46
CA LEU A 57 9.96 -1.17 -3.66
C LEU A 57 8.79 -0.69 -4.52
N ASN A 58 7.66 -0.32 -3.91
CA ASN A 58 6.52 0.22 -4.64
C ASN A 58 6.87 1.53 -5.37
N ASN A 59 7.59 2.44 -4.70
CA ASN A 59 8.07 3.66 -5.35
C ASN A 59 9.07 3.35 -6.46
N ALA A 60 9.99 2.41 -6.26
CA ALA A 60 10.94 1.99 -7.29
C ALA A 60 10.25 1.44 -8.53
N TRP A 61 9.18 0.65 -8.35
CA TRP A 61 8.37 0.12 -9.45
C TRP A 61 7.67 1.22 -10.25
N VAL A 62 7.07 2.20 -9.56
CA VAL A 62 6.42 3.34 -10.22
C VAL A 62 7.42 4.21 -10.98
N VAL A 63 8.58 4.50 -10.36
CA VAL A 63 9.66 5.25 -11.02
C VAL A 63 10.18 4.49 -12.23
N PHE A 64 10.37 3.18 -12.12
CA PHE A 64 10.80 2.34 -13.24
C PHE A 64 9.78 2.35 -14.38
N GLY A 65 8.48 2.24 -14.09
CA GLY A 65 7.42 2.34 -15.10
C GLY A 65 7.37 3.72 -15.77
N LEU A 66 7.56 4.79 -15.01
CA LEU A 66 7.68 6.15 -15.57
C LEU A 66 8.91 6.29 -16.46
N LEU A 67 10.06 5.75 -16.04
CA LEU A 67 11.31 5.78 -16.83
C LEU A 67 11.16 5.00 -18.13
N PHE A 68 10.58 3.80 -18.07
CA PHE A 68 10.29 2.98 -19.25
C PHE A 68 9.33 3.71 -20.21
N SER A 69 8.26 4.33 -19.70
CA SER A 69 7.34 5.13 -20.53
C SER A 69 7.94 6.44 -21.07
N ALA A 70 9.04 6.93 -20.48
CA ALA A 70 9.73 8.14 -20.93
C ALA A 70 10.83 7.84 -21.96
N THR A 71 11.22 6.58 -22.12
CA THR A 71 12.18 6.12 -23.13
C THR A 71 11.52 5.64 -24.43
N GLU A 72 10.18 5.62 -24.49
CA GLU A 72 9.37 5.32 -25.67
C GLU A 72 8.80 6.63 -26.26
#